data_AF-A0A357V5F5-F1
#
_entry.id   AF-A0A357V5F5-F1
#
_cell.length_a   1.000
_cell.length_b   1.000
_cell.length_c   1.000
_cell.angle_alpha   90.00
_cell.angle_beta   90.00
_cell.angle_gamma   90.00
#
_symmetry.space_group_name_H-M   'P 1'
#
loop_
_entity.id
_entity.type
_entity.pdbx_description
1 polymer ?
#
loop_
_entity_poly.entity_id
_entity_poly.type
_entity_poly.pdbx_seq_one_letter_code
_entity_poly.pdbx_strand_id
1 'polypeptide(L)'
;MRTMCQIKLGIFLVAAGLFSATAAIAETVTKEDLAPGTLLNRYSGLAGAWWLDTECRFLSDDQKREFAWHISEISLAIAKRTGKPRTLDALQKTAKQHVDKKYSGCPSGSQKIVTEGFERARAMTKELTGQTYDPVESDRKRNLEIFALIAWWYLGVEGKCEHMAEAPEEIRKKAKEAWGDVFVMMVVKEKLPQANNVVGMVQDKIKSTPNITCNDGTKAMVRKSVEELFVLQANLKNKYPQ
;
A
#
# COMPACT_ATOMS: atom_id res chain seq x y z
N MET A 1 -7.81 -79.88 26.51
CA MET A 1 -6.63 -79.15 27.03
C MET A 1 -5.94 -78.54 25.81
N ARG A 2 -6.17 -77.29 25.37
CA ARG A 2 -5.76 -75.98 25.95
C ARG A 2 -4.38 -76.11 26.63
N THR A 3 -3.28 -75.47 26.22
CA THR A 3 -3.05 -74.06 25.81
C THR A 3 -1.64 -73.95 25.18
N MET A 4 -1.47 -73.38 23.98
CA MET A 4 -1.00 -72.02 23.64
C MET A 4 0.48 -71.67 23.93
N CYS A 5 1.20 -71.46 22.83
CA CYS A 5 2.54 -70.88 22.71
C CYS A 5 2.48 -69.34 22.79
N GLN A 6 3.33 -68.70 23.60
CA GLN A 6 3.40 -67.23 23.71
C GLN A 6 4.59 -66.70 22.90
N ILE A 7 4.30 -65.97 21.83
CA ILE A 7 5.20 -65.03 21.17
C ILE A 7 4.73 -63.63 21.59
N LYS A 8 5.53 -62.88 22.34
CA LYS A 8 5.25 -61.46 22.64
C LYS A 8 6.07 -60.59 21.69
N LEU A 9 5.36 -60.04 20.72
CA LEU A 9 5.81 -59.01 19.78
C LEU A 9 5.72 -57.62 20.43
N GLY A 10 6.82 -56.87 20.28
CA GLY A 10 6.90 -55.47 19.86
C GLY A 10 5.81 -54.45 20.23
N ILE A 11 6.19 -53.54 21.13
CA ILE A 11 6.05 -52.07 21.09
C ILE A 11 5.05 -51.51 20.05
N PHE A 12 3.99 -50.84 20.54
CA PHE A 12 3.37 -49.69 19.88
C PHE A 12 3.17 -48.57 20.91
N LEU A 13 4.05 -47.58 20.85
CA LEU A 13 3.93 -46.30 21.54
C LEU A 13 2.79 -45.50 20.89
N VAL A 14 1.69 -45.30 21.61
CA VAL A 14 0.65 -44.34 21.23
C VAL A 14 1.12 -42.95 21.67
N ALA A 15 1.68 -42.19 20.74
CA ALA A 15 1.95 -40.78 20.92
C ALA A 15 0.61 -40.03 20.95
N ALA A 16 0.16 -39.65 22.15
CA ALA A 16 -0.92 -38.69 22.32
C ALA A 16 -0.48 -37.35 21.70
N GLY A 17 -1.13 -36.98 20.60
CA GLY A 17 -0.88 -35.72 19.91
C GLY A 17 -1.26 -34.54 20.79
N LEU A 18 -0.24 -33.86 21.32
CA LEU A 18 -0.33 -32.45 21.68
C LEU A 18 -0.51 -31.66 20.39
N PHE A 19 -1.77 -31.38 20.03
CA PHE A 19 -2.08 -30.25 19.18
C PHE A 19 -1.65 -29.00 19.94
N SER A 20 -0.43 -28.54 19.70
CA SER A 20 0.00 -27.22 20.09
C SER A 20 -0.91 -26.23 19.38
N ALA A 21 -1.89 -25.71 20.11
CA ALA A 21 -2.62 -24.53 19.72
C ALA A 21 -1.58 -23.43 19.50
N THR A 22 -1.37 -23.03 18.25
CA THR A 22 -0.69 -21.79 17.92
C THR A 22 -1.59 -20.67 18.44
N ALA A 23 -1.41 -20.31 19.71
CA ALA A 23 -1.92 -19.08 20.24
C ALA A 23 -1.28 -17.96 19.41
N ALA A 24 -2.07 -17.36 18.52
CA ALA A 24 -1.73 -16.09 17.94
C ALA A 24 -1.51 -15.13 19.11
N ILE A 25 -0.25 -14.75 19.35
CA ILE A 25 0.10 -13.78 20.37
C ILE A 25 -0.42 -12.44 19.84
N ALA A 26 -1.66 -12.11 20.20
CA ALA A 26 -2.13 -10.73 20.15
C ALA A 26 -1.43 -10.01 21.30
N GLU A 27 -0.27 -9.41 21.04
CA GLU A 27 0.40 -8.55 22.00
C GLU A 27 -0.56 -7.41 22.38
N THR A 28 -0.94 -7.35 23.65
CA THR A 28 -1.73 -6.24 24.20
C THR A 28 -0.89 -4.98 24.21
N VAL A 29 -1.24 -4.05 23.33
CA VAL A 29 -0.61 -2.74 23.15
C VAL A 29 -0.78 -1.89 24.41
N THR A 30 0.32 -1.34 24.90
CA THR A 30 0.37 -0.39 26.02
C THR A 30 0.37 1.06 25.54
N LYS A 31 0.12 2.03 26.44
CA LYS A 31 0.23 3.47 26.10
C LYS A 31 1.63 3.87 25.62
N GLU A 32 2.67 3.13 26.03
CA GLU A 32 4.06 3.35 25.61
C GLU A 32 4.31 2.95 24.15
N ASP A 33 3.58 1.95 23.64
CA ASP A 33 3.63 1.54 22.23
C ASP A 33 3.08 2.59 21.26
N LEU A 34 2.33 3.56 21.80
CA LEU A 34 1.76 4.69 21.08
C LEU A 34 2.60 5.98 21.19
N ALA A 35 3.77 5.92 21.84
CA ALA A 35 4.69 7.06 21.85
C ALA A 35 5.22 7.33 20.43
N PRO A 36 5.36 8.60 20.00
CA PRO A 36 5.74 8.93 18.63
C PRO A 36 7.03 8.24 18.13
N GLY A 37 8.04 8.10 18.99
CA GLY A 37 9.30 7.41 18.65
C GLY A 37 9.10 5.92 18.35
N THR A 38 8.34 5.23 19.19
CA THR A 38 8.01 3.80 19.02
C THR A 38 7.18 3.57 17.77
N LEU A 39 6.19 4.42 17.50
CA LEU A 39 5.35 4.35 16.31
C LEU A 39 6.16 4.52 15.01
N LEU A 40 7.09 5.48 14.97
CA LEU A 40 7.95 5.71 13.80
C LEU A 40 8.90 4.54 13.55
N ASN A 41 9.42 3.92 14.61
CA ASN A 41 10.27 2.74 14.49
C ASN A 41 9.47 1.52 13.98
N ARG A 42 8.28 1.24 14.55
CA ARG A 42 7.37 0.18 14.09
C ARG A 42 7.02 0.39 12.62
N TYR A 43 6.63 1.59 12.24
CA TYR A 43 6.33 1.97 10.86
C TYR A 43 7.50 1.73 9.90
N SER A 44 8.73 2.04 10.30
CA SER A 44 9.92 1.82 9.47
C SER A 44 10.15 0.34 9.15
N GLY A 45 9.91 -0.54 10.13
CA GLY A 45 9.94 -1.99 9.92
C GLY A 45 8.86 -2.46 8.95
N LEU A 46 7.64 -1.94 9.07
CA LEU A 46 6.54 -2.25 8.15
C LEU A 46 6.82 -1.77 6.72
N ALA A 47 7.33 -0.55 6.56
CA ALA A 47 7.74 -0.01 5.27
C ALA A 47 8.85 -0.87 4.64
N GLY A 48 9.80 -1.36 5.42
CA GLY A 48 10.83 -2.29 4.95
C GLY A 48 10.26 -3.63 4.50
N ALA A 49 9.36 -4.24 5.28
CA ALA A 49 8.69 -5.48 4.88
C ALA A 49 7.84 -5.29 3.61
N TRP A 50 7.15 -4.16 3.49
CA TRP A 50 6.40 -3.82 2.29
C TRP A 50 7.30 -3.67 1.05
N TRP A 51 8.40 -2.91 1.15
CA TRP A 51 9.38 -2.79 0.06
C TRP A 51 10.05 -4.13 -0.29
N LEU A 52 10.29 -4.98 0.69
CA LEU A 52 10.84 -6.31 0.43
C LEU A 52 9.88 -7.17 -0.38
N ASP A 53 8.58 -7.06 -0.14
CA ASP A 53 7.57 -7.75 -0.95
C ASP A 53 7.45 -7.19 -2.37
N THR A 54 7.63 -5.88 -2.58
CA THR A 54 7.59 -5.33 -3.95
C THR A 54 8.71 -5.91 -4.83
N GLU A 55 9.87 -6.20 -4.24
CA GLU A 55 11.01 -6.82 -4.92
C GLU A 55 10.83 -8.34 -5.06
N CYS A 56 10.48 -9.01 -3.96
CA CYS A 56 10.51 -10.47 -3.88
C CYS A 56 9.18 -11.18 -4.16
N ARG A 57 8.06 -10.44 -4.17
CA ARG A 57 6.71 -10.90 -4.54
C ARG A 57 6.25 -12.14 -3.77
N PHE A 58 6.45 -12.18 -2.46
CA PHE A 58 6.06 -13.32 -1.62
C PHE A 58 4.55 -13.36 -1.34
N LEU A 59 3.90 -12.21 -1.33
CA LEU A 59 2.46 -12.11 -1.13
C LEU A 59 1.70 -12.30 -2.45
N SER A 60 0.47 -12.82 -2.35
CA SER A 60 -0.49 -12.77 -3.44
C SER A 60 -0.87 -11.34 -3.79
N ASP A 61 -1.43 -11.11 -4.98
CA ASP A 61 -1.78 -9.75 -5.41
C ASP A 61 -2.87 -9.11 -4.54
N ASP A 62 -3.76 -9.92 -3.95
CA ASP A 62 -4.77 -9.44 -3.00
C ASP A 62 -4.13 -8.98 -1.69
N GLN A 63 -3.20 -9.78 -1.17
CA GLN A 63 -2.44 -9.43 0.02
C GLN A 63 -1.54 -8.21 -0.21
N LYS A 64 -0.99 -8.02 -1.41
CA LYS A 64 -0.23 -6.82 -1.78
C LYS A 64 -1.09 -5.56 -1.74
N ARG A 65 -2.30 -5.62 -2.30
CA ARG A 65 -3.24 -4.49 -2.28
C ARG A 65 -3.62 -4.14 -0.85
N GLU A 66 -3.95 -5.15 -0.05
CA GLU A 66 -4.24 -5.00 1.37
C GLU A 66 -3.05 -4.42 2.15
N PHE A 67 -1.83 -4.95 1.95
CA PHE A 67 -0.65 -4.46 2.67
C PHE A 67 -0.39 -2.99 2.34
N ALA A 68 -0.46 -2.62 1.07
CA ALA A 68 -0.30 -1.24 0.65
C ALA A 68 -1.43 -0.32 1.20
N TRP A 69 -2.66 -0.82 1.35
CA TRP A 69 -3.72 -0.09 2.04
C TRP A 69 -3.39 0.14 3.52
N HIS A 70 -2.94 -0.90 4.25
CA HIS A 70 -2.51 -0.76 5.65
C HIS A 70 -1.36 0.23 5.80
N ILE A 71 -0.35 0.19 4.93
CA ILE A 71 0.75 1.15 4.94
C ILE A 71 0.21 2.58 4.80
N SER A 72 -0.72 2.82 3.85
CA SER A 72 -1.33 4.13 3.66
C SER A 72 -2.09 4.63 4.89
N GLU A 73 -2.97 3.82 5.46
CA GLU A 73 -3.77 4.19 6.64
C GLU A 73 -2.88 4.45 7.87
N ILE A 74 -1.84 3.63 8.07
CA ILE A 74 -0.84 3.85 9.13
C ILE A 74 -0.07 5.17 8.89
N SER A 75 0.39 5.43 7.67
CA SER A 75 1.07 6.68 7.32
C SER A 75 0.18 7.89 7.62
N LEU A 76 -1.08 7.85 7.20
CA LEU A 76 -2.05 8.93 7.46
C LEU A 76 -2.29 9.13 8.95
N ALA A 77 -2.48 8.05 9.70
CA ALA A 77 -2.70 8.11 11.15
C ALA A 77 -1.48 8.71 11.89
N ILE A 78 -0.26 8.27 11.54
CA ILE A 78 0.97 8.81 12.14
C ILE A 78 1.17 10.27 11.72
N ALA A 79 0.94 10.63 10.44
CA ALA A 79 1.07 12.00 9.97
C ALA A 79 0.12 12.94 10.72
N LYS A 80 -1.14 12.54 10.90
CA LYS A 80 -2.14 13.29 11.68
C LYS A 80 -1.72 13.47 13.13
N ARG A 81 -1.16 12.42 13.75
CA ARG A 81 -0.74 12.43 15.16
C ARG A 81 0.53 13.22 15.41
N THR A 82 1.48 13.20 14.47
CA THR A 82 2.81 13.82 14.63
C THR A 82 2.93 15.20 14.02
N GLY A 83 2.04 15.55 13.07
CA GLY A 83 2.14 16.77 12.27
C GLY A 83 3.36 16.79 11.33
N LYS A 84 4.02 15.64 11.10
CA LYS A 84 5.31 15.54 10.39
C LYS A 84 5.26 14.54 9.22
N PRO A 85 4.45 14.79 8.18
CA PRO A 85 4.34 13.86 7.04
C PRO A 85 5.68 13.60 6.34
N ARG A 86 6.54 14.62 6.18
CA ARG A 86 7.87 14.48 5.54
C ARG A 86 8.79 13.49 6.24
N THR A 87 8.61 13.28 7.55
CA THR A 87 9.39 12.28 8.29
C THR A 87 9.05 10.87 7.80
N LEU A 88 7.79 10.59 7.44
CA LEU A 88 7.38 9.28 6.97
C LEU A 88 7.98 8.94 5.60
N ASP A 89 8.04 9.93 4.70
CA ASP A 89 8.68 9.75 3.38
C ASP A 89 10.17 9.41 3.53
N ALA A 90 10.86 10.12 4.44
CA ALA A 90 12.27 9.86 4.73
C ALA A 90 12.46 8.43 5.30
N LEU A 91 11.58 7.99 6.20
CA LEU A 91 11.63 6.64 6.77
C LEU A 91 11.37 5.57 5.70
N GLN A 92 10.38 5.77 4.82
CA GLN A 92 10.15 4.85 3.70
C GLN A 92 11.37 4.76 2.77
N LYS A 93 12.01 5.89 2.46
CA LYS A 93 13.22 5.92 1.64
C LYS A 93 14.37 5.18 2.31
N THR A 94 14.61 5.41 3.59
CA THR A 94 15.64 4.70 4.36
C THR A 94 15.34 3.21 4.45
N ALA A 95 14.08 2.82 4.69
CA ALA A 95 13.66 1.44 4.71
C ALA A 95 13.93 0.75 3.36
N LYS A 96 13.58 1.39 2.24
CA LYS A 96 13.89 0.91 0.89
C LYS A 96 15.39 0.70 0.71
N GLN A 97 16.21 1.70 1.02
CA GLN A 97 17.68 1.60 0.88
C GLN A 97 18.27 0.45 1.71
N HIS A 98 17.74 0.22 2.91
CA HIS A 98 18.16 -0.90 3.74
C HIS A 98 17.78 -2.26 3.12
N VAL A 99 16.55 -2.35 2.60
CA VAL A 99 16.04 -3.53 1.89
C VAL A 99 16.90 -3.84 0.67
N ASP A 100 17.08 -2.85 -0.22
CA ASP A 100 17.88 -2.97 -1.44
C ASP A 100 19.31 -3.46 -1.15
N LYS A 101 19.90 -3.02 -0.03
CA LYS A 101 21.27 -3.39 0.36
C LYS A 101 21.36 -4.78 0.99
N LYS A 102 20.48 -5.10 1.95
CA LYS A 102 20.62 -6.29 2.81
C LYS A 102 19.86 -7.50 2.28
N TYR A 103 18.77 -7.27 1.56
CA TYR A 103 17.85 -8.31 1.11
C TYR A 103 17.79 -8.42 -0.42
N SER A 104 18.78 -7.85 -1.13
CA SER A 104 18.96 -8.09 -2.57
C SER A 104 19.04 -9.58 -2.87
N GLY A 105 18.34 -10.02 -3.90
CA GLY A 105 18.26 -11.44 -4.27
C GLY A 105 17.36 -12.30 -3.38
N CYS A 106 16.55 -11.68 -2.51
CA CYS A 106 15.51 -12.36 -1.73
C CYS A 106 16.03 -13.54 -0.89
N PRO A 107 17.01 -13.31 0.01
CA PRO A 107 17.65 -14.39 0.77
C PRO A 107 16.68 -15.15 1.67
N SER A 108 17.10 -16.32 2.13
CA SER A 108 16.31 -17.14 3.06
C SER A 108 15.90 -16.33 4.30
N GLY A 109 14.62 -16.47 4.67
CA GLY A 109 14.01 -15.69 5.76
C GLY A 109 13.31 -14.39 5.31
N SER A 110 13.52 -13.91 4.08
CA SER A 110 12.83 -12.72 3.57
C SER A 110 11.30 -12.88 3.55
N GLN A 111 10.82 -14.08 3.18
CA GLN A 111 9.39 -14.40 3.21
C GLN A 111 8.80 -14.25 4.61
N LYS A 112 9.51 -14.70 5.65
CA LYS A 112 9.05 -14.57 7.04
C LYS A 112 8.91 -13.10 7.44
N ILE A 113 9.89 -12.26 7.07
CA ILE A 113 9.85 -10.82 7.34
C ILE A 113 8.64 -10.17 6.67
N VAL A 114 8.37 -10.53 5.41
CA VAL A 114 7.22 -10.01 4.68
C VAL A 114 5.90 -10.45 5.33
N THR A 115 5.73 -11.74 5.60
CA THR A 115 4.50 -12.28 6.20
C THR A 115 4.24 -11.70 7.60
N GLU A 116 5.26 -11.64 8.45
CA GLU A 116 5.13 -11.02 9.78
C GLU A 116 4.86 -9.52 9.69
N GLY A 117 5.50 -8.82 8.74
CA GLY A 117 5.25 -7.41 8.47
C GLY A 117 3.81 -7.16 8.05
N PHE A 118 3.26 -8.02 7.18
CA PHE A 118 1.87 -7.94 6.73
C PHE A 118 0.87 -8.09 7.89
N GLU A 119 1.03 -9.11 8.73
CA GLU A 119 0.14 -9.32 9.90
C GLU A 119 0.29 -8.20 10.94
N ARG A 120 1.50 -7.69 11.16
CA ARG A 120 1.72 -6.53 12.03
C ARG A 120 1.08 -5.26 11.47
N ALA A 121 1.08 -5.08 10.16
CA ALA A 121 0.41 -3.94 9.53
C ALA A 121 -1.12 -4.02 9.73
N ARG A 122 -1.74 -5.19 9.57
CA ARG A 122 -3.17 -5.41 9.89
C ARG A 122 -3.50 -5.02 11.32
N ALA A 123 -2.70 -5.52 12.28
CA ALA A 123 -2.89 -5.23 13.70
C ALA A 123 -2.73 -3.73 13.99
N MET A 124 -1.66 -3.11 13.47
CA MET A 124 -1.35 -1.70 13.69
C MET A 124 -2.38 -0.76 13.05
N THR A 125 -2.91 -1.08 11.87
CA THR A 125 -4.01 -0.30 11.27
C THR A 125 -5.24 -0.34 12.16
N LYS A 126 -5.67 -1.53 12.59
CA LYS A 126 -6.82 -1.67 13.48
C LYS A 126 -6.61 -0.92 14.81
N GLU A 127 -5.41 -0.98 15.37
CA GLU A 127 -5.01 -0.27 16.59
C GLU A 127 -5.08 1.26 16.42
N LEU A 128 -4.58 1.80 15.31
CA LEU A 128 -4.48 3.24 15.10
C LEU A 128 -5.75 3.89 14.57
N THR A 129 -6.53 3.18 13.75
CA THR A 129 -7.67 3.75 13.01
C THR A 129 -9.00 3.08 13.34
N GLY A 130 -8.99 1.89 13.95
CA GLY A 130 -10.18 1.07 14.14
C GLY A 130 -10.68 0.40 12.86
N GLN A 131 -10.04 0.61 11.71
CA GLN A 131 -10.48 0.11 10.43
C GLN A 131 -9.87 -1.26 10.12
N THR A 132 -10.58 -2.03 9.30
CA THR A 132 -10.10 -3.27 8.68
C THR A 132 -10.19 -3.13 7.16
N TYR A 133 -9.37 -3.88 6.45
CA TYR A 133 -9.41 -3.87 4.99
C TYR A 133 -10.68 -4.55 4.49
N ASP A 134 -11.46 -3.83 3.67
CA ASP A 134 -12.55 -4.38 2.88
C ASP A 134 -12.16 -4.29 1.40
N PRO A 135 -11.97 -5.39 0.68
CA PRO A 135 -11.45 -5.36 -0.69
C PRO A 135 -12.26 -4.49 -1.66
N VAL A 136 -13.56 -4.28 -1.41
CA VAL A 136 -14.40 -3.46 -2.30
C VAL A 136 -14.27 -2.00 -1.90
N GLU A 137 -14.52 -1.67 -0.64
CA GLU A 137 -14.58 -0.29 -0.16
C GLU A 137 -13.19 0.33 0.00
N SER A 138 -12.22 -0.41 0.53
CA SER A 138 -10.84 0.06 0.72
C SER A 138 -10.14 0.34 -0.61
N ASP A 139 -10.28 -0.55 -1.60
CA ASP A 139 -9.72 -0.33 -2.94
C ASP A 139 -10.42 0.83 -3.65
N ARG A 140 -11.76 0.93 -3.53
CA ARG A 140 -12.54 2.04 -4.09
C ARG A 140 -12.10 3.39 -3.53
N LYS A 141 -11.99 3.51 -2.20
CA LYS A 141 -11.53 4.72 -1.51
C LYS A 141 -10.11 5.09 -1.94
N ARG A 142 -9.20 4.11 -1.94
CA ARG A 142 -7.80 4.32 -2.36
C ARG A 142 -7.71 4.79 -3.81
N ASN A 143 -8.45 4.16 -4.72
CA ASN A 143 -8.46 4.58 -6.12
C ASN A 143 -8.98 6.01 -6.29
N LEU A 144 -9.97 6.41 -5.50
CA LEU A 144 -10.48 7.78 -5.51
C LEU A 144 -9.44 8.80 -4.98
N GLU A 145 -8.69 8.44 -3.93
CA GLU A 145 -7.61 9.28 -3.40
C GLU A 145 -6.46 9.44 -4.41
N ILE A 146 -6.03 8.34 -5.03
CA ILE A 146 -5.01 8.37 -6.10
C ILE A 146 -5.51 9.21 -7.27
N PHE A 147 -6.76 9.00 -7.69
CA PHE A 147 -7.39 9.79 -8.75
C PHE A 147 -7.42 11.28 -8.43
N ALA A 148 -7.76 11.67 -7.20
CA ALA A 148 -7.76 13.06 -6.76
C ALA A 148 -6.35 13.69 -6.78
N LEU A 149 -5.32 12.93 -6.37
CA LEU A 149 -3.92 13.35 -6.44
C LEU A 149 -3.47 13.54 -7.89
N ILE A 150 -3.77 12.59 -8.77
CA ILE A 150 -3.45 12.69 -10.20
C ILE A 150 -4.17 13.91 -10.79
N ALA A 151 -5.46 14.08 -10.52
CA ALA A 151 -6.23 15.23 -11.00
C ALA A 151 -5.56 16.54 -10.58
N TRP A 152 -5.17 16.68 -9.31
CA TRP A 152 -4.52 17.87 -8.78
C TRP A 152 -3.21 18.20 -9.51
N TRP A 153 -2.30 17.23 -9.62
CA TRP A 153 -0.98 17.46 -10.21
C TRP A 153 -1.03 17.50 -11.74
N TYR A 154 -1.67 16.52 -12.38
CA TYR A 154 -1.68 16.37 -13.83
C TYR A 154 -2.69 17.26 -14.55
N LEU A 155 -3.89 17.51 -14.02
CA LEU A 155 -4.79 18.48 -14.66
C LEU A 155 -4.51 19.90 -14.17
N GLY A 156 -4.16 20.03 -12.90
CA GLY A 156 -4.06 21.33 -12.28
C GLY A 156 -2.74 22.02 -12.41
N VAL A 157 -1.73 21.44 -11.79
CA VAL A 157 -0.40 22.03 -11.76
C VAL A 157 0.18 22.04 -13.17
N GLU A 158 0.06 20.95 -13.92
CA GLU A 158 0.49 20.90 -15.33
C GLU A 158 -0.24 21.92 -16.20
N GLY A 159 -1.56 22.11 -16.03
CA GLY A 159 -2.32 23.11 -16.79
C GLY A 159 -1.89 24.57 -16.53
N LYS A 160 -1.12 24.82 -15.47
CA LYS A 160 -0.52 26.14 -15.17
C LYS A 160 0.97 26.21 -15.48
N CYS A 161 1.70 25.13 -15.26
CA CYS A 161 3.17 25.11 -15.30
C CYS A 161 3.75 24.48 -16.56
N GLU A 162 2.94 23.79 -17.36
CA GLU A 162 3.32 23.15 -18.63
C GLU A 162 4.59 22.29 -18.54
N HIS A 163 4.81 21.61 -17.41
CA HIS A 163 6.01 20.82 -17.15
C HIS A 163 6.17 19.62 -18.08
N MET A 164 5.07 19.12 -18.65
CA MET A 164 5.07 18.04 -19.63
C MET A 164 5.33 18.55 -21.05
N ALA A 165 5.43 19.86 -21.31
CA ALA A 165 5.74 20.38 -22.65
C ALA A 165 7.08 19.84 -23.20
N GLU A 166 8.05 19.58 -22.32
CA GLU A 166 9.35 18.99 -22.65
C GLU A 166 9.32 17.45 -22.77
N ALA A 167 8.25 16.79 -22.33
CA ALA A 167 8.14 15.34 -22.41
C ALA A 167 7.95 14.90 -23.88
N PRO A 168 8.45 13.71 -24.27
CA PRO A 168 8.21 13.18 -25.60
C PRO A 168 6.71 13.16 -25.94
N GLU A 169 6.37 13.49 -27.19
CA GLU A 169 4.97 13.59 -27.62
C GLU A 169 4.17 12.31 -27.37
N GLU A 170 4.81 11.16 -27.55
CA GLU A 170 4.22 9.86 -27.25
C GLU A 170 3.78 9.74 -25.78
N ILE A 171 4.60 10.22 -24.83
CA ILE A 171 4.28 10.20 -23.41
C ILE A 171 3.12 11.13 -23.10
N ARG A 172 3.11 12.34 -23.69
CA ARG A 172 1.99 13.30 -23.53
C ARG A 172 0.68 12.70 -24.03
N LYS A 173 0.71 12.08 -25.21
CA LYS A 173 -0.47 11.43 -25.82
C LYS A 173 -0.97 10.28 -24.96
N LYS A 174 -0.07 9.38 -24.54
CA LYS A 174 -0.41 8.25 -23.64
C LYS A 174 -1.00 8.74 -22.33
N ALA A 175 -0.45 9.78 -21.72
CA ALA A 175 -0.98 10.34 -20.47
C ALA A 175 -2.41 10.88 -20.64
N LYS A 176 -2.69 11.57 -21.76
CA LYS A 176 -4.04 12.08 -22.07
C LYS A 176 -5.05 10.95 -22.29
N GLU A 177 -4.66 9.91 -23.02
CA GLU A 177 -5.49 8.72 -23.24
C GLU A 177 -5.75 7.98 -21.92
N ALA A 178 -4.70 7.78 -21.11
CA ALA A 178 -4.81 7.15 -19.79
C ALA A 178 -5.72 7.92 -18.85
N TRP A 179 -5.66 9.25 -18.86
CA TRP A 179 -6.56 10.10 -18.09
C TRP A 179 -8.02 9.89 -18.50
N GLY A 180 -8.31 9.90 -19.81
CA GLY A 180 -9.66 9.65 -20.33
C GLY A 180 -10.20 8.29 -19.91
N ASP A 181 -9.39 7.25 -20.08
CA ASP A 181 -9.72 5.87 -19.67
C ASP A 181 -10.01 5.77 -18.17
N VAL A 182 -9.12 6.28 -17.32
CA VAL A 182 -9.27 6.27 -15.86
C VAL A 182 -10.51 7.06 -15.46
N PHE A 183 -10.74 8.24 -16.03
CA PHE A 183 -11.92 9.05 -15.75
C PHE A 183 -13.21 8.27 -16.05
N VAL A 184 -13.30 7.64 -17.24
CA VAL A 184 -14.47 6.84 -17.62
C VAL A 184 -14.65 5.65 -16.67
N MET A 185 -13.60 4.91 -16.37
CA MET A 185 -13.69 3.75 -15.46
C MET A 185 -14.11 4.17 -14.04
N MET A 186 -13.54 5.26 -13.50
CA MET A 186 -13.88 5.77 -12.17
C MET A 186 -15.29 6.35 -12.09
N VAL A 187 -15.67 7.21 -13.04
CA VAL A 187 -16.97 7.90 -12.99
C VAL A 187 -18.11 6.98 -13.40
N VAL A 188 -17.93 6.24 -14.51
CA VAL A 188 -19.01 5.48 -15.15
C VAL A 188 -19.08 4.05 -14.61
N LYS A 189 -17.95 3.33 -14.53
CA LYS A 189 -17.94 1.90 -14.20
C LYS A 189 -17.95 1.64 -12.69
N GLU A 190 -17.13 2.35 -11.93
CA GLU A 190 -17.14 2.30 -10.46
C GLU A 190 -18.35 3.04 -9.86
N LYS A 191 -19.16 3.71 -10.70
CA LYS A 191 -20.32 4.53 -10.30
C LYS A 191 -19.95 5.49 -9.16
N LEU A 192 -18.82 6.17 -9.29
CA LEU A 192 -18.37 7.18 -8.34
C LEU A 192 -18.78 8.57 -8.83
N PRO A 193 -20.01 9.05 -8.57
CA PRO A 193 -20.37 10.43 -8.90
C PRO A 193 -19.46 11.45 -8.19
N GLN A 194 -18.86 11.04 -7.07
CA GLN A 194 -17.85 11.81 -6.35
C GLN A 194 -16.61 12.11 -7.20
N ALA A 195 -16.25 11.27 -8.18
CA ALA A 195 -15.12 11.54 -9.07
C ALA A 195 -15.35 12.75 -9.99
N ASN A 196 -16.60 13.01 -10.42
CA ASN A 196 -16.95 14.27 -11.10
C ASN A 196 -16.73 15.47 -10.18
N ASN A 197 -17.16 15.34 -8.92
CA ASN A 197 -16.96 16.39 -7.91
C ASN A 197 -15.46 16.62 -7.66
N VAL A 198 -14.63 15.57 -7.63
CA VAL A 198 -13.18 15.69 -7.46
C VAL A 198 -12.56 16.54 -8.57
N VAL A 199 -12.89 16.30 -9.84
CA VAL A 199 -12.34 17.12 -10.95
C VAL A 199 -12.78 18.57 -10.83
N GLY A 200 -14.06 18.83 -10.54
CA GLY A 200 -14.57 20.19 -10.32
C GLY A 200 -13.88 20.88 -9.14
N MET A 201 -13.79 20.21 -7.98
CA MET A 201 -13.11 20.72 -6.79
C MET A 201 -11.63 21.02 -7.03
N VAL A 202 -10.95 20.15 -7.78
CA VAL A 202 -9.57 20.37 -8.18
C VAL A 202 -9.47 21.63 -9.02
N GLN A 203 -10.26 21.75 -10.08
CA GLN A 203 -10.29 22.93 -10.97
C GLN A 203 -10.56 24.22 -10.19
N ASP A 204 -11.53 24.22 -9.30
CA ASP A 204 -11.86 25.39 -8.47
C ASP A 204 -10.73 25.75 -7.52
N LYS A 205 -10.12 24.75 -6.88
CA LYS A 205 -8.99 24.96 -5.97
C LYS A 205 -7.74 25.46 -6.70
N ILE A 206 -7.50 25.02 -7.93
CA ILE A 206 -6.41 25.54 -8.76
C ILE A 206 -6.66 27.01 -9.12
N LYS A 207 -7.88 27.36 -9.54
CA LYS A 207 -8.27 28.76 -9.81
C LYS A 207 -8.06 29.63 -8.58
N SER A 208 -8.43 29.13 -7.40
CA SER A 208 -8.27 29.86 -6.13
C SER A 208 -6.86 29.82 -5.54
N THR A 209 -5.90 29.11 -6.15
CA THR A 209 -4.50 29.07 -5.73
C THR A 209 -3.65 29.91 -6.70
N PRO A 210 -3.54 31.24 -6.49
CA PRO A 210 -2.92 32.16 -7.46
C PRO A 210 -1.43 31.91 -7.66
N ASN A 211 -0.73 31.40 -6.64
CA ASN A 211 0.73 31.26 -6.63
C ASN A 211 1.15 29.79 -6.57
N ILE A 212 0.93 29.05 -7.65
CA ILE A 212 1.59 27.74 -7.82
C ILE A 212 2.99 28.02 -8.35
N THR A 213 4.02 27.70 -7.56
CA THR A 213 5.41 27.85 -7.99
C THR A 213 5.78 26.74 -8.97
N CYS A 214 6.08 27.09 -10.21
CA CYS A 214 6.54 26.14 -11.23
C CYS A 214 8.06 25.95 -11.10
N ASN A 215 8.49 24.88 -10.44
CA ASN A 215 9.90 24.54 -10.22
C ASN A 215 10.17 23.03 -10.42
N ASP A 216 11.41 22.59 -10.21
CA ASP A 216 11.78 21.19 -10.36
C ASP A 216 11.00 20.24 -9.44
N GLY A 217 10.60 20.74 -8.26
CA GLY A 217 9.78 19.97 -7.32
C GLY A 217 8.37 19.71 -7.86
N THR A 218 7.70 20.73 -8.40
CA THR A 218 6.38 20.55 -9.02
C THR A 218 6.47 19.71 -10.29
N LYS A 219 7.52 19.89 -11.09
CA LYS A 219 7.81 19.05 -12.27
C LYS A 219 7.96 17.57 -11.90
N ALA A 220 8.71 17.27 -10.84
CA ALA A 220 8.86 15.90 -10.34
C ALA A 220 7.52 15.29 -9.88
N MET A 221 6.68 16.08 -9.21
CA MET A 221 5.35 15.62 -8.75
C MET A 221 4.37 15.39 -9.89
N VAL A 222 4.39 16.23 -10.94
CA VAL A 222 3.60 16.00 -12.16
C VAL A 222 4.03 14.70 -12.82
N ARG A 223 5.34 14.49 -13.00
CA ARG A 223 5.88 13.26 -13.60
C ARG A 223 5.45 12.02 -12.82
N LYS A 224 5.61 12.03 -11.50
CA LYS A 224 5.17 10.94 -10.62
C LYS A 224 3.68 10.67 -10.77
N SER A 225 2.86 11.72 -10.88
CA SER A 225 1.41 11.58 -11.04
C SER A 225 1.03 10.97 -12.39
N VAL A 226 1.80 11.21 -13.45
CA VAL A 226 1.63 10.54 -14.75
C VAL A 226 1.98 9.05 -14.66
N GLU A 227 3.03 8.69 -13.92
CA GLU A 227 3.39 7.29 -13.68
C GLU A 227 2.29 6.56 -12.88
N GLU A 228 1.78 7.17 -11.82
CA GLU A 228 0.65 6.66 -11.02
C GLU A 228 -0.63 6.54 -11.86
N LEU A 229 -0.85 7.46 -12.82
CA LEU A 229 -1.96 7.39 -13.74
C LEU A 229 -1.91 6.13 -14.62
N PHE A 230 -0.74 5.76 -15.12
CA PHE A 230 -0.59 4.53 -15.90
C PHE A 230 -0.82 3.27 -15.05
N VAL A 231 -0.32 3.27 -13.81
CA VAL A 231 -0.57 2.17 -12.87
C VAL A 231 -2.06 2.05 -12.55
N LEU A 232 -2.74 3.16 -12.25
CA LEU A 232 -4.18 3.17 -11.98
C LEU A 232 -4.98 2.71 -13.21
N GLN A 233 -4.63 3.16 -14.41
CA GLN A 233 -5.26 2.72 -15.66
C GLN A 233 -5.14 1.21 -15.84
N ALA A 234 -3.94 0.64 -15.64
CA ALA A 234 -3.72 -0.80 -15.77
C ALA A 234 -4.55 -1.59 -14.74
N ASN A 235 -4.57 -1.14 -13.48
CA ASN A 235 -5.36 -1.78 -12.42
C ASN A 235 -6.86 -1.77 -12.74
N LEU A 236 -7.38 -0.62 -13.19
CA LEU A 236 -8.80 -0.50 -13.55
C LEU A 236 -9.15 -1.33 -14.79
N LYS A 237 -8.27 -1.43 -15.80
CA LYS A 237 -8.48 -2.30 -16.96
C LYS A 237 -8.53 -3.78 -16.60
N ASN A 238 -7.68 -4.21 -15.66
CA ASN A 238 -7.73 -5.60 -15.17
C ASN A 238 -9.02 -5.89 -14.40
N LYS A 239 -9.53 -4.90 -13.64
CA LYS A 239 -10.81 -5.02 -12.91
C LYS A 239 -12.03 -4.97 -13.84
N TYR A 240 -11.95 -4.19 -14.91
CA TYR A 240 -13.02 -3.96 -15.88
C TYR A 240 -12.55 -4.33 -17.29
N PRO A 241 -12.38 -5.64 -17.59
CA PRO A 241 -12.08 -6.07 -18.96
C PRO A 241 -13.18 -5.58 -19.90
N GLN A 242 -12.75 -5.10 -21.07
CA GLN A 242 -13.62 -4.58 -22.15
C GLN A 242 -14.42 -5.71 -22.80
#